data_AF-A0A1H9ZTH1-F1
#
_entry.id   AF-A0A1H9ZTH1-F1
#
_cell.length_a   1.000
_cell.length_b   1.000
_cell.length_c   1.000
_cell.angle_alpha   90.00
_cell.angle_beta   90.00
_cell.angle_gamma   90.00
#
_symmetry.space_group_name_H-M   'P 1'
#
loop_
_entity.id
_entity.type
_entity.pdbx_description
1 polymer ?
#
loop_
_entity_poly.entity_id
_entity_poly.type
_entity_poly.pdbx_seq_one_letter_code
_entity_poly.pdbx_strand_id
1 'polypeptide(L)' 'MFIHFVIFVMGAIMSDKPKCAFYGETNDVHALISCVIRALDKADMNKEKLEYIRKINHEGNMFDSAIKTSSDYVEFVEIE' A
#
# COMPACT_ATOMS: atom_id res chain seq x y z
N MET A 1 -30.08 -10.64 7.13
CA MET A 1 -29.87 -10.75 5.66
C MET A 1 -28.40 -10.41 5.41
N PHE A 2 -27.43 -11.16 5.94
CA PHE A 2 -26.95 -12.48 5.53
C PHE A 2 -26.81 -12.65 4.00
N ILE A 3 -25.53 -12.60 3.59
CA ILE A 3 -24.85 -13.47 2.62
C ILE A 3 -24.55 -12.86 1.24
N HIS A 4 -23.24 -12.87 0.94
CA HIS A 4 -22.57 -12.87 -0.36
C HIS A 4 -22.91 -11.75 -1.35
N PHE A 5 -21.95 -10.85 -1.54
CA PHE A 5 -21.51 -10.31 -2.83
C PHE A 5 -20.35 -9.37 -2.45
N VAL A 6 -19.05 -9.65 -2.65
CA VAL A 6 -18.41 -10.45 -3.69
C VAL A 6 -17.05 -10.92 -3.17
N ILE A 7 -16.98 -12.17 -2.72
CA ILE A 7 -15.77 -12.99 -2.95
C ILE A 7 -15.94 -13.50 -4.38
N PHE A 8 -15.32 -12.84 -5.34
CA PHE A 8 -15.16 -13.27 -6.74
C PHE A 8 -14.02 -12.38 -7.28
N VAL A 9 -12.75 -12.70 -7.02
CA VAL A 9 -12.02 -13.75 -7.72
C VAL A 9 -12.42 -13.76 -9.19
N MET A 10 -11.70 -13.01 -10.03
CA MET A 10 -11.11 -13.54 -11.26
C MET A 10 -10.54 -12.43 -12.14
N GLY A 11 -9.22 -12.49 -12.34
CA GLY A 11 -8.67 -12.39 -13.69
C GLY A 11 -8.41 -11.00 -14.24
N ALA A 12 -7.32 -10.38 -13.80
CA ALA A 12 -6.39 -9.68 -14.67
C ALA A 12 -5.03 -9.79 -13.96
N ILE A 13 -4.20 -10.80 -14.22
CA ILE A 13 -3.22 -10.82 -15.31
C ILE A 13 -2.71 -9.42 -15.66
N MET A 14 -2.08 -8.72 -14.70
CA MET A 14 -0.94 -7.81 -14.97
C MET A 14 -0.29 -7.24 -13.68
N SER A 15 0.17 -8.09 -12.76
CA SER A 15 1.04 -7.67 -11.63
C SER A 15 0.55 -6.39 -10.91
N ASP A 16 -0.75 -6.30 -10.63
CA ASP A 16 -1.37 -5.10 -10.06
C ASP A 16 -0.86 -4.85 -8.63
N LYS A 17 -0.28 -3.67 -8.41
CA LYS A 17 0.20 -3.26 -7.09
C LYS A 17 -0.97 -3.25 -6.10
N PRO A 18 -0.77 -3.68 -4.83
CA PRO A 18 -1.82 -3.62 -3.83
C PRO A 18 -2.31 -2.20 -3.61
N LYS A 19 -3.63 -2.04 -3.47
CA LYS A 19 -4.27 -0.74 -3.28
C LYS A 19 -4.17 -0.30 -1.82
N CYS A 20 -3.69 0.92 -1.60
CA CYS A 20 -3.63 1.57 -0.29
C CYS A 20 -4.48 2.84 -0.34
N ALA A 21 -5.49 2.88 0.52
CA ALA A 21 -6.35 4.04 0.67
C ALA A 21 -5.78 4.89 1.81
N PHE A 22 -5.02 5.93 1.43
CA PHE A 22 -4.29 6.79 2.37
C PHE A 22 -4.76 8.23 2.23
N TYR A 23 -5.18 8.83 3.34
CA TYR A 23 -5.55 10.23 3.40
C TYR A 23 -4.30 11.10 3.51
N GLY A 24 -3.92 11.76 2.41
CA GLY A 24 -2.72 12.60 2.34
C GLY A 24 -2.75 13.85 3.22
N GLU A 25 -3.88 14.22 3.82
CA GLU A 25 -4.03 15.44 4.61
C GLU A 25 -3.20 15.48 5.90
N THR A 26 -2.82 14.32 6.45
CA THR A 26 -2.13 14.29 7.75
C THR A 26 -0.61 14.44 7.67
N ASN A 27 -0.01 14.42 6.46
CA ASN A 27 1.45 14.44 6.25
C ASN A 27 2.24 13.49 7.18
N ASP A 28 1.57 12.43 7.65
CA ASP A 28 2.11 11.52 8.66
C ASP A 28 2.79 10.34 7.98
N VAL A 29 4.12 10.36 8.01
CA VAL A 29 4.97 9.31 7.44
C VAL A 29 4.70 7.96 8.09
N HIS A 30 4.40 7.91 9.38
CA HIS A 30 4.12 6.65 10.07
C HIS A 30 2.77 6.07 9.63
N ALA A 31 1.77 6.91 9.44
CA ALA A 31 0.46 6.49 8.92
C ALA A 31 0.59 5.95 7.48
N LEU A 32 1.40 6.61 6.65
CA LEU A 32 1.70 6.18 5.27
C LEU A 32 2.36 4.80 5.26
N ILE A 33 3.46 4.64 6.02
CA ILE A 33 4.19 3.38 6.14
C ILE A 33 3.27 2.25 6.61
N SER A 34 2.42 2.54 7.60
CA SER A 34 1.46 1.56 8.12
C SER A 34 0.45 1.13 7.06
N CYS A 35 -0.08 2.05 6.25
CA CYS A 35 -1.00 1.70 5.15
C CYS A 35 -0.35 0.79 4.12
N VAL A 36 0.87 1.13 3.70
CA VAL A 36 1.62 0.38 2.68
C VAL A 36 1.94 -1.03 3.16
N ILE A 37 2.43 -1.17 4.40
CA ILE A 37 2.71 -2.48 5.01
C ILE A 37 1.44 -3.33 5.08
N ARG A 38 0.31 -2.75 5.52
CA ARG A 38 -0.98 -3.46 5.59
C ARG A 38 -1.47 -3.90 4.22
N ALA A 39 -1.27 -3.09 3.18
CA ALA A 39 -1.65 -3.42 1.82
C ALA A 39 -0.80 -4.59 1.27
N LEU A 40 0.51 -4.57 1.53
CA LEU A 40 1.43 -5.65 1.17
C LEU A 40 1.15 -6.94 1.95
N ASP A 41 0.83 -6.84 3.25
CA ASP A 41 0.44 -8.00 4.08
C ASP A 41 -0.85 -8.66 3.56
N LYS A 42 -1.86 -7.87 3.19
CA LYS A 42 -3.11 -8.39 2.61
C LYS A 42 -2.92 -9.08 1.26
N ALA A 43 -1.90 -8.66 0.51
CA ALA A 43 -1.53 -9.27 -0.77
C ALA A 43 -0.52 -10.42 -0.63
N ASP A 44 -0.14 -10.78 0.60
CA ASP A 44 0.88 -11.79 0.93
C ASP A 44 2.26 -11.52 0.28
N MET A 45 2.55 -10.24 0.00
CA MET A 45 3.76 -9.76 -0.67
C MET A 45 4.90 -9.53 0.34
N ASN A 46 5.28 -10.60 1.04
CA ASN A 46 6.23 -10.52 2.16
C ASN A 46 7.64 -10.07 1.73
N LYS A 47 8.05 -10.37 0.49
CA LYS A 47 9.37 -9.98 -0.05
C LYS A 47 9.41 -8.47 -0.32
N GLU A 48 8.38 -7.97 -0.97
CA GLU A 48 8.18 -6.55 -1.30
C GLU A 48 8.03 -5.73 -0.03
N LYS A 49 7.33 -6.24 0.99
CA LYS A 49 7.27 -5.63 2.32
C LYS A 49 8.65 -5.45 2.95
N LEU A 50 9.49 -6.48 2.93
CA LEU A 50 10.85 -6.39 3.47
C LEU A 50 11.71 -5.40 2.68
N GLU A 51 11.58 -5.37 1.37
CA GLU A 51 12.28 -4.41 0.51
C GLU A 51 11.82 -2.97 0.78
N TYR A 52 10.51 -2.76 0.89
CA TYR A 52 9.92 -1.47 1.23
C TYR A 52 10.41 -0.96 2.59
N ILE A 53 10.38 -1.79 3.64
CA ILE A 53 10.88 -1.41 4.98
C ILE A 53 12.36 -1.03 4.93
N ARG A 54 13.16 -1.73 4.13
CA ARG A 54 14.59 -1.38 3.97
C ARG A 54 14.78 -0.04 3.27
N LYS A 55 14.06 0.20 2.16
CA LYS A 55 14.16 1.47 1.42
C LYS A 55 13.65 2.65 2.24
N ILE A 56 12.50 2.50 2.91
CA ILE A 56 11.91 3.59 3.68
C ILE A 56 12.72 3.95 4.93
N ASN A 57 13.39 2.98 5.57
CA ASN A 57 14.30 3.27 6.67
C ASN A 57 15.59 3.99 6.20
N HIS A 58 15.96 3.86 4.92
CA HIS A 58 17.12 4.54 4.34
C HIS A 58 16.79 5.91 3.75
N GLU A 59 15.63 6.04 3.11
CA GLU A 59 15.23 7.19 2.29
C GLU A 59 14.08 8.02 2.88
N GLY A 60 13.30 7.45 3.80
CA GLY A 60 12.01 7.97 4.30
C GLY A 60 12.10 9.05 5.37
N ASN A 61 13.13 9.90 5.34
CA ASN A 61 13.26 11.03 6.28
C ASN A 61 12.31 12.20 5.95
N MET A 62 11.69 12.20 4.77
CA MET A 62 10.73 13.24 4.34
C MET A 62 9.49 12.59 3.75
N PHE A 63 8.32 13.20 4.01
CA PHE A 63 7.01 12.67 3.59
C PHE A 63 6.88 12.51 2.07
N ASP A 64 7.34 13.48 1.29
CA ASP A 64 7.31 13.39 -0.18
C ASP A 64 8.16 12.23 -0.71
N SER A 65 9.34 12.02 -0.12
CA SER A 65 10.20 10.86 -0.45
C SER A 65 9.50 9.56 -0.07
N ALA A 66 8.86 9.52 1.10
CA ALA A 66 8.14 8.34 1.56
C ALA A 66 6.95 7.99 0.66
N ILE A 67 6.18 8.98 0.20
CA ILE A 67 5.08 8.77 -0.77
C ILE A 67 5.63 8.21 -2.07
N LYS A 68 6.71 8.80 -2.59
CA LYS A 68 7.34 8.36 -3.85
C LYS A 68 7.85 6.94 -3.77
N THR A 69 8.56 6.58 -2.69
CA THR A 69 9.00 5.19 -2.48
C THR A 69 7.80 4.26 -2.33
N SER A 70 6.73 4.70 -1.67
CA SER A 70 5.54 3.89 -1.45
C SER A 70 4.75 3.62 -2.73
N SER A 71 4.66 4.57 -3.66
CA SER A 71 3.96 4.39 -4.94
C SER A 71 4.65 3.37 -5.87
N ASP A 72 5.90 3.02 -5.60
CA ASP A 72 6.58 1.90 -6.27
C ASP A 72 6.02 0.53 -5.84
N TYR A 73 5.43 0.43 -4.64
CA TYR A 73 4.94 -0.83 -4.05
C TYR A 73 3.43 -0.94 -3.99
N VAL A 74 2.71 0.18 -3.85
CA VAL A 74 1.25 0.23 -3.76
C VAL A 74 0.66 1.24 -4.73
N GLU A 75 -0.60 1.04 -5.08
CA GLU A 75 -1.41 2.04 -5.78
C GLU A 75 -2.21 2.84 -4.74
N PHE A 76 -2.06 4.16 -4.73
CA PHE A 76 -2.84 5.03 -3.86
C PHE A 76 -4.20 5.31 -4.49
N VAL A 77 -5.27 4.96 -3.78
CA VAL A 77 -6.65 5.25 -4.19
C VAL A 77 -7.22 6.38 -3.35
N GLU A 78 -7.73 7.41 -4.02
CA GLU A 78 -8.50 8.48 -3.38
C GLU A 78 -9.83 7.93 -2.89
N ILE A 79 -10.20 8.24 -1.65
CA ILE A 79 -11.51 7.92 -1.09
C ILE A 79 -12.36 9.18 -1.26
N GLU A 80 -13.33 9.13 -2.17
CA GLU A 80 -14.41 10.15 -2.30
C GLU A 80 -15.30 10.20 -1.06
#